data_AF-A0A9W6L942-F1
#
_entry.id   AF-A0A9W6L942-F1
#
_cell.length_a   1.000
_cell.length_b   1.000
_cell.length_c   1.000
_cell.angle_alpha   90.00
_cell.angle_beta   90.00
_cell.angle_gamma   90.00
#
_symmetry.space_group_name_H-M   'P 1'
#
loop_
_entity.id
_entity.type
_entity.pdbx_description
1 polymer ?
#
loop_
_entity_poly.entity_id
_entity_poly.type
_entity_poly.pdbx_seq_one_letter_code
_entity_poly.pdbx_strand_id
1 'polypeptide(L)'
;MAIHLYEDIILTQRISEGDLTNPDGDTYNGTDGETKDKELFVANEQTTLAAALASGATSLQLSAPRFSDGEIIIVDDEQMRILSGGGTTVLAVERGYGGTTPAAHNAGAAVYSGYDYTGLVIEPVDVAGGDESAWYALALTQAGLDTAVGGAPLNLGDKAHDVTLSFWRRCTVPSGTPVQNKTDLKLRLTGTENPIL
;
A
#
# COMPACT_ATOMS: atom_id res chain seq x y z
N MET A 1 -9.83 1.84 -0.47
CA MET A 1 -8.81 2.32 0.47
C MET A 1 -7.65 2.77 -0.38
N ALA A 2 -7.13 3.98 -0.17
CA ALA A 2 -6.17 4.60 -1.06
C ALA A 2 -4.70 4.31 -0.68
N ILE A 3 -4.47 3.37 0.24
CA ILE A 3 -3.16 2.88 0.68
C ILE A 3 -3.14 1.36 0.58
N HIS A 4 -2.00 0.83 0.15
CA HIS A 4 -1.81 -0.59 -0.13
C HIS A 4 -0.48 -1.10 0.41
N LEU A 5 -0.42 -2.40 0.65
CA LEU A 5 0.81 -3.13 0.96
C LEU A 5 1.33 -3.84 -0.30
N TYR A 6 2.64 -3.95 -0.43
CA TYR A 6 3.29 -4.55 -1.58
C TYR A 6 4.46 -5.46 -1.17
N GLU A 7 4.71 -6.51 -1.98
CA GLU A 7 5.89 -7.37 -1.82
C GLU A 7 7.14 -6.81 -2.49
N ASP A 8 6.99 -5.80 -3.34
CA ASP A 8 8.04 -5.29 -4.21
C ASP A 8 8.13 -3.76 -4.17
N ILE A 9 9.35 -3.25 -4.24
CA ILE A 9 9.64 -1.81 -4.20
C ILE A 9 9.07 -1.05 -5.43
N ILE A 10 8.81 -1.76 -6.54
CA ILE A 10 8.21 -1.17 -7.74
C ILE A 10 6.67 -1.15 -7.70
N LEU A 11 6.08 -1.61 -6.59
CA LEU A 11 4.67 -1.47 -6.24
C LEU A 11 3.71 -2.17 -7.22
N THR A 12 4.06 -3.37 -7.66
CA THR A 12 3.28 -4.15 -8.64
C THR A 12 2.53 -5.33 -8.03
N GLN A 13 3.00 -5.88 -6.90
CA GLN A 13 2.46 -7.06 -6.24
C GLN A 13 1.81 -6.66 -4.92
N ARG A 14 0.54 -6.28 -4.99
CA ARG A 14 -0.26 -5.91 -3.80
C ARG A 14 -0.55 -7.11 -2.92
N ILE A 15 -0.61 -6.91 -1.61
CA ILE A 15 -0.97 -7.95 -0.64
C ILE A 15 -1.84 -7.40 0.48
N SER A 16 -2.51 -8.31 1.19
CA SER A 16 -3.31 -8.09 2.40
C SER A 16 -4.07 -6.78 2.38
N GLU A 17 -4.88 -6.60 1.33
CA GLU A 17 -5.73 -5.42 1.12
C GLU A 17 -6.64 -5.21 2.34
N GLY A 18 -7.21 -4.01 2.53
CA GLY A 18 -8.03 -3.70 3.72
C GLY A 18 -9.23 -4.63 3.98
N ASP A 19 -9.58 -5.50 3.02
CA ASP A 19 -10.57 -6.59 3.13
C ASP A 19 -9.95 -7.97 3.45
N LEU A 20 -8.65 -7.99 3.69
CA LEU A 20 -7.78 -9.14 3.90
C LEU A 20 -7.79 -10.09 2.69
N THR A 21 -7.99 -9.61 1.46
CA THR A 21 -7.77 -10.42 0.26
C THR A 21 -6.30 -10.40 -0.16
N ASN A 22 -5.88 -11.40 -0.94
CA ASN A 22 -4.53 -11.58 -1.45
C ASN A 22 -3.42 -11.64 -0.35
N PRO A 23 -3.32 -12.73 0.42
CA PRO A 23 -2.35 -12.83 1.52
C PRO A 23 -0.90 -12.66 1.04
N ASP A 24 0.03 -12.32 1.95
CA ASP A 24 1.48 -12.46 1.76
C ASP A 24 1.90 -13.95 1.81
N GLY A 25 1.14 -14.76 1.07
CA GLY A 25 1.18 -16.20 1.14
C GLY A 25 2.50 -16.74 0.61
N ASP A 26 3.05 -17.71 1.32
CA ASP A 26 4.23 -18.43 0.89
C ASP A 26 4.08 -19.91 1.27
N THR A 27 4.80 -20.76 0.55
CA THR A 27 4.92 -22.17 0.90
C THR A 27 5.97 -22.32 1.98
N TYR A 28 5.56 -22.87 3.12
CA TYR A 28 6.46 -23.12 4.23
C TYR A 28 6.66 -24.62 4.47
N ASN A 29 7.90 -25.03 4.75
CA ASN A 29 8.28 -26.39 5.09
C ASN A 29 8.74 -26.48 6.55
N GLY A 30 7.81 -26.81 7.45
CA GLY A 30 8.08 -26.92 8.87
C GLY A 30 8.72 -28.22 9.34
N THR A 31 9.29 -29.06 8.46
CA THR A 31 9.88 -30.37 8.85
C THR A 31 10.88 -30.22 10.01
N ASP A 32 11.77 -29.23 9.93
CA ASP A 32 12.72 -28.85 10.99
C ASP A 32 12.44 -27.44 11.56
N GLY A 33 11.31 -26.85 11.16
CA GLY A 33 11.03 -25.42 11.29
C GLY A 33 11.66 -24.62 10.14
N GLU A 34 10.95 -23.60 9.67
CA GLU A 34 11.45 -22.71 8.61
C GLU A 34 11.28 -21.26 9.05
N THR A 35 12.26 -20.44 8.68
CA THR A 35 12.18 -18.99 8.86
C THR A 35 12.39 -18.30 7.53
N LYS A 36 11.49 -17.38 7.18
CA LYS A 36 11.61 -16.53 5.98
C LYS A 36 11.39 -15.07 6.33
N ASP A 37 12.32 -14.25 5.88
CA ASP A 37 12.24 -12.80 5.98
C ASP A 37 11.82 -12.21 4.63
N LYS A 38 10.94 -11.21 4.66
CA LYS A 38 10.53 -10.45 3.48
C LYS A 38 10.45 -8.96 3.85
N GLU A 39 11.00 -8.10 3.00
CA GLU A 39 10.72 -6.67 3.06
C GLU A 39 9.41 -6.37 2.33
N LEU A 40 8.55 -5.61 2.98
CA LEU A 40 7.24 -5.21 2.48
C LEU A 40 7.15 -3.70 2.45
N PHE A 41 6.33 -3.19 1.53
CA PHE A 41 6.23 -1.76 1.25
C PHE A 41 4.81 -1.26 1.47
N VAL A 42 4.68 -0.02 1.94
CA VAL A 42 3.40 0.66 2.14
C VAL A 42 3.40 1.94 1.31
N ALA A 43 2.46 2.05 0.39
CA ALA A 43 2.37 3.19 -0.53
C ALA A 43 0.92 3.56 -0.83
N ASN A 44 0.73 4.82 -1.23
CA ASN A 44 -0.54 5.29 -1.77
C ASN A 44 -0.86 4.59 -3.10
N GLU A 45 -2.15 4.49 -3.41
CA GLU A 45 -2.64 4.20 -4.76
C GLU A 45 -2.04 5.22 -5.72
N GLN A 46 -1.40 4.74 -6.79
CA GLN A 46 -0.62 5.59 -7.68
C GLN A 46 -0.49 5.03 -9.09
N THR A 47 -0.25 5.93 -10.03
CA THR A 47 0.13 5.64 -11.41
C THR A 47 0.90 6.83 -11.98
N THR A 48 1.02 6.93 -13.30
CA THR A 48 1.63 8.08 -13.97
C THR A 48 0.70 8.64 -15.03
N LEU A 49 0.92 9.89 -15.43
CA LEU A 49 0.33 10.45 -16.64
C LEU A 49 0.84 9.70 -17.87
N ALA A 50 -0.06 9.20 -18.72
CA ALA A 50 0.30 8.60 -20.00
C ALA A 50 0.58 9.65 -21.10
N ALA A 51 0.12 10.89 -20.90
CA ALA A 51 0.34 12.01 -21.79
C ALA A 51 0.52 13.30 -20.98
N ALA A 52 1.22 14.29 -21.55
CA ALA A 52 1.37 15.59 -20.90
C ALA A 52 0.00 16.27 -20.72
N LEU A 53 -0.18 16.94 -19.59
CA LEU A 53 -1.40 17.64 -19.23
C LEU A 53 -1.15 19.15 -19.25
N ALA A 54 -1.82 19.88 -20.14
CA ALA A 54 -1.71 21.34 -20.17
C ALA A 54 -2.46 21.98 -18.99
N SER A 55 -2.07 23.20 -18.59
CA SER A 55 -2.66 23.89 -17.42
C SER A 55 -4.17 24.18 -17.54
N GLY A 56 -4.71 24.31 -18.75
CA GLY A 56 -6.15 24.48 -18.98
C GLY A 56 -6.91 23.20 -19.32
N ALA A 57 -6.23 22.05 -19.40
CA ALA A 57 -6.87 20.80 -19.76
C ALA A 57 -7.63 20.20 -18.56
N THR A 58 -8.86 19.75 -18.80
CA THR A 58 -9.71 19.08 -17.80
C THR A 58 -9.87 17.59 -18.06
N SER A 59 -9.18 17.07 -19.10
CA SER A 59 -9.10 15.64 -19.41
C SER A 59 -7.68 15.17 -19.16
N LEU A 60 -7.54 14.18 -18.29
CA LEU A 60 -6.29 13.62 -17.81
C LEU A 60 -6.19 12.16 -18.26
N GLN A 61 -5.06 11.78 -18.87
CA GLN A 61 -4.82 10.41 -19.32
C GLN A 61 -3.80 9.71 -18.42
N LEU A 62 -4.19 8.60 -17.81
CA LEU A 62 -3.38 7.78 -16.92
C LEU A 62 -2.78 6.58 -17.65
N SER A 63 -1.66 6.07 -17.13
CA SER A 63 -1.06 4.81 -17.59
C SER A 63 -1.85 3.58 -17.12
N ALA A 64 -2.59 3.68 -16.01
CA ALA A 64 -3.42 2.61 -15.50
C ALA A 64 -4.72 3.13 -14.83
N PRO A 65 -5.82 2.37 -14.90
CA PRO A 65 -7.11 2.76 -14.31
C PRO A 65 -7.13 2.50 -12.79
N ARG A 66 -6.53 3.41 -12.01
CA ARG A 66 -6.31 3.21 -10.57
C ARG A 66 -7.31 3.91 -9.65
N PHE A 67 -7.98 4.96 -10.12
CA PHE A 67 -8.77 5.86 -9.27
C PHE A 67 -10.27 5.81 -9.59
N SER A 68 -11.08 6.27 -8.65
CA SER A 68 -12.55 6.30 -8.73
C SER A 68 -13.10 7.72 -8.84
N ASP A 69 -14.35 7.85 -9.30
CA ASP A 69 -15.04 9.14 -9.32
C ASP A 69 -15.19 9.71 -7.90
N GLY A 70 -14.99 11.01 -7.77
CA GLY A 70 -15.07 11.75 -6.51
C GLY A 70 -13.77 11.77 -5.69
N GLU A 71 -12.78 10.93 -6.01
CA GLU A 71 -11.48 10.95 -5.34
C GLU A 71 -10.68 12.22 -5.67
N ILE A 72 -9.81 12.61 -4.75
CA ILE A 72 -8.79 13.64 -4.96
C ILE A 72 -7.50 12.94 -5.35
N ILE A 73 -6.87 13.44 -6.41
CA ILE A 73 -5.53 13.02 -6.85
C ILE A 73 -4.58 14.21 -6.79
N ILE A 74 -3.30 13.93 -6.69
CA ILE A 74 -2.24 14.94 -6.69
C ILE A 74 -1.19 14.60 -7.76
N VAL A 75 -0.79 15.62 -8.51
CA VAL A 75 0.29 15.58 -9.51
C VAL A 75 1.20 16.77 -9.26
N ASP A 76 2.47 16.53 -8.97
CA ASP A 76 3.39 17.54 -8.44
C ASP A 76 2.74 18.27 -7.24
N ASP A 77 2.58 19.60 -7.28
CA ASP A 77 1.92 20.39 -6.23
C ASP A 77 0.41 20.63 -6.48
N GLU A 78 -0.16 20.07 -7.54
CA GLU A 78 -1.56 20.31 -7.91
C GLU A 78 -2.49 19.17 -7.46
N GLN A 79 -3.48 19.53 -6.66
CA GLN A 79 -4.61 18.66 -6.36
C GLN A 79 -5.72 18.80 -7.42
N MET A 80 -6.31 17.68 -7.81
CA MET A 80 -7.42 17.63 -8.74
C MET A 80 -8.51 16.70 -8.21
N ARG A 81 -9.78 17.04 -8.41
CA ARG A 81 -10.91 16.16 -8.06
C ARG A 81 -11.42 15.44 -9.30
N ILE A 82 -11.58 14.13 -9.22
CA ILE A 82 -12.13 13.31 -10.31
C ILE A 82 -13.64 13.53 -10.39
N LEU A 83 -14.12 14.03 -11.52
CA LEU A 83 -15.54 14.29 -11.77
C LEU A 83 -16.22 13.10 -12.44
N SER A 84 -15.53 12.43 -13.37
CA SER A 84 -16.02 11.25 -14.08
C SER A 84 -14.89 10.47 -14.74
N GLY A 85 -15.14 9.20 -15.07
CA GLY A 85 -14.20 8.34 -15.80
C GLY A 85 -13.38 7.41 -14.89
N GLY A 86 -13.67 7.40 -13.59
CA GLY A 86 -13.10 6.48 -12.62
C GLY A 86 -13.20 5.03 -13.06
N GLY A 87 -12.19 4.24 -12.72
CA GLY A 87 -12.01 2.88 -13.22
C GLY A 87 -11.54 2.80 -14.69
N THR A 88 -11.23 3.94 -15.32
CA THR A 88 -10.64 3.99 -16.67
C THR A 88 -9.33 4.78 -16.69
N THR A 89 -8.63 4.77 -17.82
CA THR A 89 -7.39 5.54 -18.02
C THR A 89 -7.63 6.98 -18.47
N VAL A 90 -8.88 7.41 -18.65
CA VAL A 90 -9.22 8.78 -19.07
C VAL A 90 -10.18 9.38 -18.06
N LEU A 91 -9.72 10.40 -17.35
CA LEU A 91 -10.48 11.06 -16.29
C LEU A 91 -10.86 12.47 -16.72
N ALA A 92 -12.09 12.87 -16.42
CA ALA A 92 -12.46 14.29 -16.36
C ALA A 92 -12.24 14.80 -14.94
N VAL A 93 -11.52 15.92 -14.81
CA VAL A 93 -11.09 16.45 -13.50
C VAL A 93 -11.47 17.93 -13.33
N GLU A 94 -11.79 18.29 -12.09
CA GLU A 94 -11.73 19.65 -11.59
C GLU A 94 -10.28 19.95 -11.18
N ARG A 95 -9.65 20.91 -11.87
CA ARG A 95 -8.27 21.35 -11.66
C ARG A 95 -8.19 22.38 -10.53
N GLY A 96 -7.03 22.53 -9.91
CA GLY A 96 -6.82 23.53 -8.85
C GLY A 96 -7.69 23.29 -7.60
N TYR A 97 -8.00 22.02 -7.32
CA TYR A 97 -8.78 21.66 -6.14
C TYR A 97 -8.01 22.03 -4.87
N GLY A 98 -8.72 22.28 -3.76
CA GLY A 98 -8.10 22.73 -2.51
C GLY A 98 -7.48 24.14 -2.57
N GLY A 99 -7.63 24.87 -3.68
CA GLY A 99 -7.00 26.16 -3.88
C GLY A 99 -5.58 26.06 -4.48
N THR A 100 -5.20 24.89 -4.97
CA THR A 100 -3.96 24.74 -5.76
C THR A 100 -4.09 25.45 -7.12
N THR A 101 -2.96 25.74 -7.77
CA THR A 101 -2.95 26.44 -9.06
C THR A 101 -2.82 25.44 -10.21
N PRO A 102 -3.74 25.44 -11.19
CA PRO A 102 -3.62 24.59 -12.37
C PRO A 102 -2.29 24.77 -13.11
N ALA A 103 -1.49 23.70 -13.17
CA ALA A 103 -0.14 23.69 -13.76
C ALA A 103 -0.06 22.80 -15.01
N ALA A 104 0.99 22.95 -15.81
CA ALA A 104 1.28 21.99 -16.86
C ALA A 104 2.11 20.84 -16.27
N HIS A 105 1.75 19.60 -16.58
CA HIS A 105 2.46 18.40 -16.11
C HIS A 105 2.97 17.59 -17.30
N ASN A 106 4.15 16.97 -17.13
CA ASN A 106 4.76 16.16 -18.18
C ASN A 106 4.15 14.76 -18.24
N ALA A 107 4.23 14.12 -19.41
CA ALA A 107 3.99 12.68 -19.49
C ALA A 107 4.98 11.95 -18.57
N GLY A 108 4.51 10.92 -17.87
CA GLY A 108 5.27 10.20 -16.86
C GLY A 108 5.27 10.83 -15.47
N ALA A 109 4.69 12.02 -15.27
CA ALA A 109 4.54 12.59 -13.93
C ALA A 109 3.71 11.63 -13.05
N ALA A 110 4.14 11.45 -11.80
CA ALA A 110 3.45 10.59 -10.85
C ALA A 110 2.10 11.18 -10.46
N VAL A 111 1.11 10.31 -10.31
CA VAL A 111 -0.24 10.64 -9.88
C VAL A 111 -0.51 9.80 -8.65
N TYR A 112 -0.74 10.45 -7.50
CA TYR A 112 -1.06 9.78 -6.24
C TYR A 112 -2.50 10.05 -5.86
N SER A 113 -3.10 9.13 -5.09
CA SER A 113 -4.26 9.47 -4.28
C SER A 113 -3.90 10.57 -3.27
N GLY A 114 -4.77 11.57 -3.15
CA GLY A 114 -4.52 12.81 -2.41
C GLY A 114 -4.73 12.69 -0.90
N TYR A 115 -4.07 11.71 -0.27
CA TYR A 115 -4.17 11.45 1.17
C TYR A 115 -2.79 11.29 1.82
N ASP A 116 -2.57 12.03 2.90
CA ASP A 116 -1.53 11.73 3.87
C ASP A 116 -2.08 10.82 4.97
N TYR A 117 -1.22 10.07 5.63
CA TYR A 117 -1.62 9.15 6.69
C TYR A 117 -0.91 9.45 7.99
N THR A 118 -1.66 9.34 9.09
CA THR A 118 -1.12 9.51 10.44
C THR A 118 -1.34 8.27 11.29
N GLY A 119 -0.36 7.96 12.13
CA GLY A 119 -0.41 6.85 13.07
C GLY A 119 -0.63 5.49 12.42
N LEU A 120 0.08 5.20 11.33
CA LEU A 120 0.00 3.90 10.66
C LEU A 120 0.53 2.79 11.58
N VAL A 121 -0.28 1.73 11.73
CA VAL A 121 0.08 0.52 12.48
C VAL A 121 -0.25 -0.69 11.63
N ILE A 122 0.70 -1.62 11.54
CA ILE A 122 0.53 -2.91 10.89
C ILE A 122 0.49 -4.03 11.94
N GLU A 123 -0.47 -4.95 11.81
CA GLU A 123 -0.61 -6.10 12.73
C GLU A 123 -0.78 -7.41 11.96
N PRO A 124 -0.14 -8.51 12.40
CA PRO A 124 -0.45 -9.84 11.89
C PRO A 124 -1.85 -10.28 12.30
N VAL A 125 -2.60 -10.84 11.36
CA VAL A 125 -3.94 -11.37 11.61
C VAL A 125 -4.04 -12.76 11.01
N ASP A 126 -4.49 -13.71 11.81
CA ASP A 126 -4.98 -14.98 11.32
C ASP A 126 -6.48 -14.90 11.08
N VAL A 127 -6.93 -15.22 9.86
CA VAL A 127 -8.34 -15.15 9.48
C VAL A 127 -9.05 -16.50 9.47
N ALA A 128 -8.37 -17.62 9.75
CA ALA A 128 -8.98 -18.94 9.74
C ALA A 128 -8.26 -19.96 10.62
N GLY A 129 -9.03 -20.74 11.40
CA GLY A 129 -8.48 -21.86 12.17
C GLY A 129 -8.05 -21.48 13.59
N GLY A 130 -6.90 -22.01 14.03
CA GLY A 130 -6.23 -21.58 15.26
C GLY A 130 -5.59 -20.20 15.07
N ASP A 131 -5.06 -19.58 16.12
CA ASP A 131 -4.36 -18.32 15.97
C ASP A 131 -2.87 -18.56 15.75
N GLU A 132 -2.41 -18.39 14.50
CA GLU A 132 -1.00 -18.48 14.12
C GLU A 132 -0.38 -17.10 13.84
N SER A 133 -1.02 -15.99 14.22
CA SER A 133 -0.50 -14.63 14.08
C SER A 133 0.91 -14.47 14.69
N ALA A 134 1.19 -15.22 15.77
CA ALA A 134 2.49 -15.29 16.42
C ALA A 134 3.64 -15.81 15.52
N TRP A 135 3.33 -16.44 14.38
CA TRP A 135 4.36 -16.85 13.41
C TRP A 135 4.99 -15.64 12.72
N TYR A 136 4.30 -14.50 12.68
CA TYR A 136 4.80 -13.28 12.06
C TYR A 136 5.40 -12.34 13.11
N ALA A 137 6.69 -12.06 12.99
CA ALA A 137 7.35 -10.97 13.71
C ALA A 137 7.61 -9.81 12.73
N LEU A 138 7.36 -8.58 13.18
CA LEU A 138 7.46 -7.37 12.36
C LEU A 138 8.50 -6.40 12.94
N ALA A 139 9.31 -5.78 12.08
CA ALA A 139 10.30 -4.78 12.49
C ALA A 139 10.56 -3.74 11.38
N LEU A 140 11.04 -2.55 11.74
CA LEU A 140 11.42 -1.52 10.75
C LEU A 140 12.69 -1.89 9.97
N THR A 141 13.52 -2.79 10.50
CA THR A 141 14.76 -3.24 9.86
C THR A 141 14.86 -4.76 9.95
N GLN A 142 15.59 -5.36 9.02
CA GLN A 142 15.81 -6.82 9.03
C GLN A 142 16.44 -7.29 10.35
N ALA A 143 17.46 -6.59 10.85
CA ALA A 143 18.10 -6.92 12.13
C ALA A 143 17.16 -6.78 13.34
N GLY A 144 16.15 -5.89 13.25
CA GLY A 144 15.14 -5.76 14.29
C GLY A 144 14.30 -7.02 14.49
N LEU A 145 14.16 -7.85 13.45
CA LEU A 145 13.42 -9.12 13.51
C LEU A 145 13.99 -10.10 14.54
N ASP A 146 15.28 -10.01 14.87
CA ASP A 146 15.92 -10.91 15.85
C ASP A 146 15.43 -10.67 17.28
N THR A 147 14.81 -9.52 17.53
CA THR A 147 14.27 -9.13 18.85
C THR A 147 12.77 -8.86 18.82
N ALA A 148 12.15 -8.89 17.64
CA ALA A 148 10.73 -8.65 17.48
C ALA A 148 9.90 -9.78 18.09
N VAL A 149 8.77 -9.42 18.70
CA VAL A 149 7.83 -10.38 19.29
C VAL A 149 6.83 -10.82 18.23
N GLY A 150 6.69 -12.13 18.02
CA GLY A 150 5.69 -12.67 17.10
C GLY A 150 4.26 -12.25 17.47
N GLY A 151 3.47 -11.87 16.47
CA GLY A 151 2.10 -11.40 16.62
C GLY A 151 1.97 -9.96 17.13
N ALA A 152 3.07 -9.29 17.49
CA ALA A 152 3.03 -7.92 17.96
C ALA A 152 2.78 -6.94 16.78
N PRO A 153 1.97 -5.89 16.98
CA PRO A 153 1.82 -4.83 15.99
C PRO A 153 3.10 -4.01 15.87
N LEU A 154 3.32 -3.44 14.69
CA LEU A 154 4.42 -2.55 14.37
C LEU A 154 3.87 -1.16 14.01
N ASN A 155 4.38 -0.13 14.71
CA ASN A 155 4.08 1.26 14.39
C ASN A 155 4.98 1.74 13.24
N LEU A 156 4.37 2.20 12.16
CA LEU A 156 5.03 2.75 10.98
C LEU A 156 5.09 4.29 11.00
N GLY A 157 4.34 4.93 11.91
CA GLY A 157 4.30 6.38 12.06
C GLY A 157 3.45 7.08 11.01
N ASP A 158 3.80 8.34 10.73
CA ASP A 158 3.12 9.15 9.74
C ASP A 158 3.75 8.97 8.36
N LYS A 159 2.96 9.16 7.32
CA LYS A 159 3.35 8.95 5.93
C LYS A 159 2.73 10.01 5.03
N ALA A 160 3.56 10.78 4.35
CA ALA A 160 3.11 11.65 3.26
C ALA A 160 2.72 10.82 2.02
N HIS A 161 1.81 11.34 1.20
CA HIS A 161 1.29 10.66 0.00
C HIS A 161 2.37 10.15 -0.98
N ASP A 162 3.46 10.92 -1.15
CA ASP A 162 4.55 10.68 -2.10
C ASP A 162 5.72 9.84 -1.51
N VAL A 163 5.63 9.47 -0.23
CA VAL A 163 6.63 8.63 0.43
C VAL A 163 6.20 7.17 0.35
N THR A 164 7.13 6.25 0.08
CA THR A 164 6.91 4.81 0.30
C THR A 164 7.62 4.42 1.59
N LEU A 165 6.89 3.79 2.52
CA LEU A 165 7.50 3.18 3.71
C LEU A 165 7.86 1.72 3.41
N SER A 166 8.85 1.18 4.12
CA SER A 166 9.11 -0.25 4.16
C SER A 166 9.21 -0.77 5.60
N PHE A 167 8.95 -2.06 5.76
CA PHE A 167 9.16 -2.80 6.98
C PHE A 167 9.50 -4.25 6.65
N TRP A 168 10.03 -4.96 7.63
CA TRP A 168 10.42 -6.35 7.51
C TRP A 168 9.44 -7.24 8.26
N ARG A 169 9.08 -8.35 7.64
CA ARG A 169 8.35 -9.46 8.24
C ARG A 169 9.24 -10.68 8.29
N ARG A 170 9.26 -11.37 9.43
CA ARG A 170 9.74 -12.74 9.58
C ARG A 170 8.55 -13.67 9.80
N CYS A 171 8.41 -14.72 8.99
CA CYS A 171 7.58 -15.87 9.35
C CYS A 171 8.45 -16.96 9.94
N THR A 172 8.10 -17.46 11.12
CA THR A 172 8.73 -18.64 11.74
C THR A 172 7.68 -19.73 11.92
N VAL A 173 7.86 -20.83 11.19
CA VAL A 173 6.98 -22.00 11.26
C VAL A 173 7.51 -22.97 12.32
N PRO A 174 6.68 -23.42 13.28
CA PRO A 174 7.07 -24.41 14.29
C PRO A 174 7.57 -25.72 13.65
N SER A 175 8.54 -26.37 14.29
CA SER A 175 9.03 -27.66 13.83
C SER A 175 7.96 -28.75 13.94
N GLY A 176 7.98 -29.72 13.02
CA GLY A 176 6.95 -30.75 12.91
C GLY A 176 5.67 -30.29 12.21
N THR A 177 5.61 -29.04 11.76
CA THR A 177 4.48 -28.54 10.97
C THR A 177 4.58 -29.08 9.53
N PRO A 178 3.54 -29.74 8.99
CA PRO A 178 3.52 -30.20 7.61
C PRO A 178 3.75 -29.06 6.62
N VAL A 179 4.29 -29.39 5.44
CA VAL A 179 4.39 -28.42 4.33
C VAL A 179 3.01 -27.88 4.02
N GLN A 180 2.87 -26.56 4.03
CA GLN A 180 1.60 -25.89 3.75
C GLN A 180 1.81 -24.53 3.10
N ASN A 181 0.85 -24.17 2.25
CA ASN A 181 0.73 -22.81 1.75
C ASN A 181 -0.12 -22.01 2.73
N LYS A 182 0.49 -21.08 3.47
CA LYS A 182 -0.24 -20.25 4.43
C LYS A 182 -0.89 -19.08 3.71
N THR A 183 -2.22 -19.09 3.65
CA THR A 183 -3.03 -18.08 2.93
C THR A 183 -4.01 -17.34 3.85
N ASP A 184 -4.04 -17.75 5.11
CA ASP A 184 -4.84 -17.27 6.23
C ASP A 184 -4.08 -16.28 7.12
N LEU A 185 -2.75 -16.33 7.14
CA LEU A 185 -1.91 -15.30 7.75
C LEU A 185 -1.79 -14.07 6.86
N LYS A 186 -2.22 -12.94 7.40
CA LYS A 186 -2.36 -11.66 6.69
C LYS A 186 -1.87 -10.51 7.54
N LEU A 187 -1.76 -9.35 6.91
CA LEU A 187 -1.33 -8.11 7.56
C LEU A 187 -2.48 -7.10 7.50
N ARG A 188 -2.92 -6.60 8.65
CA ARG A 188 -3.90 -5.52 8.71
C ARG A 188 -3.17 -4.21 8.91
N LEU A 189 -3.38 -3.27 7.99
CA LEU A 189 -2.94 -1.88 8.11
C LEU A 189 -4.07 -1.03 8.68
N THR A 190 -3.76 -0.24 9.70
CA THR A 190 -4.69 0.72 10.31
C THR A 190 -4.01 2.08 10.43
N GLY A 191 -4.80 3.15 10.43
CA GLY A 191 -4.34 4.53 10.59
C GLY A 191 -5.43 5.52 10.24
N THR A 192 -5.11 6.81 10.27
CA THR A 192 -6.04 7.87 9.87
C THR A 192 -5.67 8.38 8.48
N GLU A 193 -6.63 8.34 7.56
CA GLU A 193 -6.53 8.92 6.23
C GLU A 193 -6.87 10.43 6.32
N ASN A 194 -5.93 11.28 5.92
CA ASN A 194 -6.06 12.73 5.97
C ASN A 194 -6.06 13.27 4.53
N PRO A 195 -7.19 13.76 4.01
CA PRO A 195 -7.22 14.42 2.71
C PRO A 195 -6.22 15.57 2.70
N ILE A 196 -5.38 15.63 1.67
CA ILE A 196 -4.52 16.79 1.44
C ILE A 196 -5.46 17.94 1.09
N LEU A 197 -5.35 19.05 1.82
CA LEU A 197 -6.13 20.29 1.60
C LEU A 197 -5.17 21.43 1.33
#